data_AF-A0A1J3DBM8-F1
#
_entry.id   AF-A0A1J3DBM8-F1
#
_cell.length_a   1.000
_cell.length_b   1.000
_cell.length_c   1.000
_cell.angle_alpha   90.00
_cell.angle_beta   90.00
_cell.angle_gamma   90.00
#
_symmetry.space_group_name_H-M   'P 1'
#
loop_
_entity.id
_entity.type
_entity.pdbx_description
1 polymer ?
#
loop_
_entity_poly.entity_id
_entity_poly.type
_entity_poly.pdbx_seq_one_letter_code
_entity_poly.pdbx_strand_id
1 'polypeptide(L)'
;VYSFGVLVLEIISGRKNSSFYVTDGAHDLVTHAWRLWVKGTALDLVDPIIVENCQKSEVVRCIHIGLLCVQENPVERPTMRTIFMMLTSDTVTLPVAREPGFFLQSSPEKDPLDTDQSTTTKSVATSVDDSSITDLYPR
;
A
#
# COMPACT_ATOMS: atom_id res chain seq x y z
N VAL A 1 -1.13 13.78 -6.47
CA VAL A 1 -1.57 12.61 -7.28
C VAL A 1 -1.44 11.32 -6.50
N TYR A 2 -0.24 10.91 -6.08
CA TYR A 2 -0.06 9.66 -5.32
C TYR A 2 -1.01 9.54 -4.11
N SER A 3 -0.99 10.52 -3.19
CA SER A 3 -1.86 10.53 -2.01
C SER A 3 -3.36 10.54 -2.35
N PHE A 4 -3.74 11.11 -3.49
CA PHE A 4 -5.12 11.05 -3.97
C PHE A 4 -5.48 9.62 -4.39
N GLY A 5 -4.58 8.91 -5.06
CA GLY A 5 -4.78 7.50 -5.40
C GLY A 5 -4.96 6.62 -4.16
N VAL A 6 -4.10 6.80 -3.16
CA VAL A 6 -4.24 6.10 -1.87
C VAL A 6 -5.60 6.42 -1.23
N LEU A 7 -5.98 7.70 -1.17
CA LEU A 7 -7.26 8.13 -0.60
C LEU A 7 -8.46 7.50 -1.31
N VAL A 8 -8.44 7.42 -2.65
CA VAL A 8 -9.49 6.75 -3.43
C VAL A 8 -9.58 5.28 -3.04
N LEU A 9 -8.45 4.57 -2.92
CA LEU A 9 -8.43 3.18 -2.51
C LEU A 9 -8.92 2.99 -1.05
N GLU A 10 -8.58 3.91 -0.15
CA GLU A 10 -9.07 3.88 1.24
C GLU A 10 -10.60 4.06 1.30
N ILE A 11 -11.15 5.00 0.53
CA ILE A 11 -12.60 5.23 0.44
C ILE A 11 -13.31 3.97 -0.07
N ILE A 12 -12.82 3.40 -1.18
CA ILE A 12 -13.45 2.22 -1.80
C ILE A 12 -13.39 1.01 -0.88
N SER A 13 -12.28 0.83 -0.16
CA SER A 13 -12.06 -0.34 0.69
C SER A 13 -12.64 -0.21 2.10
N GLY A 14 -13.04 1.00 2.51
CA GLY A 14 -13.45 1.30 3.88
C GLY A 14 -12.33 1.11 4.91
N ARG A 15 -11.08 0.94 4.47
CA ARG A 15 -9.92 0.59 5.32
C ARG A 15 -8.83 1.63 5.19
N LYS A 16 -8.21 1.97 6.32
CA LYS A 16 -7.04 2.87 6.34
C LYS A 16 -5.83 2.16 5.77
N ASN A 17 -4.98 2.87 5.03
CA ASN A 17 -3.73 2.31 4.52
C ASN A 17 -2.84 1.74 5.65
N SER A 18 -2.87 2.36 6.83
CA SER A 18 -2.13 1.92 8.01
C SER A 18 -2.65 0.63 8.67
N SER A 19 -3.83 0.11 8.31
CA SER A 19 -4.35 -1.13 8.90
C SER A 19 -3.83 -2.40 8.23
N PHE A 20 -3.13 -2.29 7.10
CA PHE A 20 -2.69 -3.44 6.30
C PHE A 20 -1.41 -4.11 6.81
N TYR A 21 -0.64 -3.44 7.68
CA TYR A 21 0.60 -3.99 8.24
C TYR A 21 0.42 -5.30 9.04
N VAL A 22 -0.81 -5.66 9.46
CA VAL A 22 -1.04 -6.72 10.45
C VAL A 22 -1.86 -7.90 9.92
N THR A 23 -2.63 -7.76 8.84
CA THR A 23 -3.77 -8.66 8.57
C THR A 23 -3.68 -9.57 7.36
N ASP A 24 -2.86 -9.27 6.33
CA ASP A 24 -3.00 -9.97 5.03
C ASP A 24 -1.67 -10.33 4.31
N GLY A 25 -0.52 -10.22 4.99
CA GLY A 25 0.79 -10.48 4.35
C GLY A 25 1.08 -9.54 3.16
N ALA A 26 0.37 -8.42 3.07
CA ALA A 26 0.66 -7.28 2.22
C ALA A 26 1.16 -6.16 3.14
N HIS A 27 2.23 -5.46 2.75
CA HIS A 27 2.80 -4.40 3.59
C HIS A 27 1.93 -3.14 3.64
N ASP A 28 1.06 -2.92 2.65
CA ASP A 28 0.18 -1.76 2.55
C ASP A 28 -1.08 -2.04 1.67
N LEU A 29 -2.07 -1.12 1.73
CA LEU A 29 -3.33 -1.20 0.98
C LEU A 29 -3.10 -1.20 -0.54
N VAL A 30 -2.09 -0.47 -1.02
CA VAL A 30 -1.81 -0.33 -2.46
C VAL A 30 -1.36 -1.68 -3.03
N THR A 31 -0.50 -2.39 -2.32
CA THR A 31 -0.02 -3.72 -2.67
C THR A 31 -1.15 -4.74 -2.68
N HIS A 32 -2.03 -4.71 -1.67
CA HIS A 32 -3.22 -5.56 -1.62
C HIS A 32 -4.18 -5.28 -2.80
N ALA A 33 -4.49 -4.01 -3.06
CA ALA A 33 -5.32 -3.60 -4.18
C ALA A 33 -4.75 -4.05 -5.53
N TRP A 34 -3.43 -3.92 -5.74
CA TRP A 34 -2.78 -4.40 -6.95
C TRP A 34 -2.85 -5.91 -7.11
N ARG A 35 -2.65 -6.69 -6.04
CA ARG A 35 -2.77 -8.16 -6.08
C ARG A 35 -4.16 -8.59 -6.54
N LEU A 36 -5.21 -7.97 -6.01
CA LEU A 36 -6.60 -8.23 -6.42
C LEU A 36 -6.85 -7.80 -7.86
N TRP A 37 -6.29 -6.66 -8.27
CA TRP A 37 -6.39 -6.17 -9.65
C TRP A 37 -5.80 -7.16 -10.67
N VAL A 38 -4.57 -7.63 -10.44
CA VAL A 38 -3.91 -8.60 -11.34
C VAL A 38 -4.63 -9.95 -11.36
N LYS A 39 -5.24 -10.37 -10.24
CA LYS A 39 -6.06 -11.58 -10.15
C LYS A 39 -7.43 -11.45 -10.82
N GLY A 40 -7.83 -10.24 -11.23
CA GLY A 40 -9.16 -9.97 -11.79
C GLY A 40 -10.28 -9.96 -10.74
N THR A 41 -9.93 -9.90 -9.45
CA THR A 41 -10.89 -9.91 -8.33
C THR A 41 -10.92 -8.58 -7.58
N ALA A 42 -10.75 -7.47 -8.30
CA ALA A 42 -10.69 -6.12 -7.73
C ALA A 42 -11.90 -5.75 -6.85
N LEU A 43 -13.07 -6.35 -7.11
CA LEU A 43 -14.27 -6.11 -6.29
C LEU A 43 -14.17 -6.67 -4.86
N ASP A 44 -13.27 -7.63 -4.60
CA ASP A 44 -13.03 -8.15 -3.25
C ASP A 44 -12.38 -7.10 -2.33
N LEU A 45 -11.85 -6.02 -2.91
CA LEU A 45 -11.30 -4.89 -2.16
C LEU A 45 -12.39 -4.04 -1.49
N VAL A 46 -13.59 -4.02 -2.09
CA VAL A 46 -14.60 -2.98 -1.90
C VAL A 46 -15.37 -3.22 -0.59
N ASP A 47 -15.61 -2.13 0.15
CA ASP A 47 -16.47 -2.16 1.34
C ASP A 47 -17.87 -2.67 0.97
N PRO A 48 -18.45 -3.64 1.72
CA PRO A 48 -19.79 -4.17 1.45
C PRO A 48 -20.87 -3.09 1.28
N ILE A 49 -20.78 -1.99 2.03
CA ILE A 49 -21.72 -0.86 1.94
C ILE A 49 -21.63 -0.20 0.55
N ILE A 50 -20.43 -0.09 -0.01
CA ILE A 50 -20.23 0.48 -1.35
C ILE A 50 -20.68 -0.51 -2.43
N VAL A 51 -20.41 -1.81 -2.25
CA VAL A 51 -20.80 -2.85 -3.21
C VAL A 51 -22.31 -2.90 -3.42
N GLU A 52 -23.10 -2.66 -2.37
CA GLU A 52 -24.56 -2.70 -2.44
C GLU A 52 -25.17 -1.41 -3.03
N ASN A 53 -24.48 -0.27 -2.89
CA ASN A 53 -25.03 1.05 -3.19
C ASN A 53 -24.51 1.67 -4.50
N CYS A 54 -23.45 1.13 -5.12
CA CYS A 54 -22.81 1.71 -6.30
C CYS A 54 -22.79 0.76 -7.51
N GLN A 55 -22.70 1.33 -8.72
CA GLN A 55 -22.49 0.53 -9.92
C GLN A 55 -21.09 -0.09 -9.91
N LYS A 56 -21.01 -1.41 -10.08
CA LYS A 56 -19.74 -2.16 -10.05
C LYS A 56 -18.73 -1.65 -11.09
N SER A 57 -19.20 -1.24 -12.26
CA SER A 57 -18.36 -0.66 -13.32
C SER A 57 -17.67 0.63 -12.88
N GLU A 58 -18.39 1.52 -12.20
CA GLU A 58 -17.86 2.78 -11.66
C GLU A 58 -16.83 2.50 -10.56
N VAL A 59 -17.12 1.54 -9.67
CA VAL A 59 -16.18 1.15 -8.61
C VAL A 59 -14.89 0.58 -9.19
N VAL A 60 -14.97 -0.36 -10.14
CA VAL A 60 -13.80 -0.92 -10.83
C VAL A 60 -13.00 0.17 -11.54
N ARG A 61 -13.69 1.13 -12.15
CA ARG A 61 -13.06 2.29 -12.80
C ARG A 61 -12.30 3.17 -11.79
N CYS A 62 -12.90 3.44 -10.63
CA CYS A 62 -12.25 4.19 -9.57
C CYS A 62 -11.03 3.45 -8.99
N ILE A 63 -11.10 2.13 -8.83
CA ILE A 63 -9.93 1.30 -8.45
C ILE A 63 -8.83 1.45 -9.50
N HIS A 64 -9.16 1.33 -10.80
CA HIS A 64 -8.18 1.47 -11.87
C HIS A 64 -7.49 2.84 -11.85
N ILE A 65 -8.26 3.92 -11.71
CA ILE A 65 -7.73 5.28 -11.60
C ILE A 65 -6.87 5.44 -10.34
N GLY A 66 -7.28 4.86 -9.21
CA GLY A 66 -6.50 4.80 -7.99
C GLY A 66 -5.13 4.15 -8.22
N LEU A 67 -5.09 3.01 -8.90
CA LEU A 67 -3.86 2.28 -9.26
C LEU A 67 -2.97 3.08 -10.22
N LEU A 68 -3.53 3.82 -11.17
CA LEU A 68 -2.78 4.74 -12.03
C LEU A 68 -2.16 5.91 -11.25
N CYS A 69 -2.80 6.36 -10.18
CA CYS A 69 -2.29 7.45 -9.35
C CYS A 69 -1.10 7.03 -8.47
N VAL A 70 -1.01 5.75 -8.10
CA VAL A 70 0.01 5.19 -7.18
C VAL A 70 1.13 4.45 -7.90
N GLN A 71 1.28 4.67 -9.20
CA GLN A 71 2.41 4.13 -9.98
C GLN A 71 3.75 4.52 -9.35
N GLU A 72 4.73 3.61 -9.40
CA GLU A 72 6.07 3.85 -8.87
C GLU A 72 6.70 5.08 -9.52
N ASN A 73 6.79 5.06 -10.84
CA ASN A 73 7.37 6.13 -11.62
C ASN A 73 6.40 7.34 -11.64
N PRO A 74 6.80 8.51 -11.11
CA PRO A 74 5.94 9.69 -11.10
C PRO A 74 5.48 10.16 -12.48
N VAL A 75 6.24 9.88 -13.54
CA VAL A 75 5.90 10.31 -14.91
C VAL A 75 4.75 9.51 -15.52
N GLU A 76 4.50 8.30 -15.00
CA GLU A 76 3.39 7.43 -15.45
C GLU A 76 2.07 7.80 -14.73
N ARG A 77 2.14 8.65 -13.70
CA ARG A 77 0.96 9.08 -12.94
C ARG A 77 0.17 10.11 -13.75
N PRO A 78 -1.16 9.98 -13.88
CA PRO A 78 -1.96 10.95 -14.59
C PRO A 78 -1.99 12.30 -13.85
N THR A 79 -2.14 13.39 -14.60
CA THR A 79 -2.35 14.72 -14.00
C THR A 79 -3.72 14.79 -13.33
N MET A 80 -3.91 15.67 -12.35
CA MET A 80 -5.23 15.87 -11.71
C MET A 80 -6.33 16.24 -12.73
N ARG A 81 -5.99 16.97 -13.79
CA ARG A 81 -6.92 17.26 -14.90
C ARG A 81 -7.32 15.99 -15.64
N THR A 82 -6.34 15.13 -15.95
CA THR A 82 -6.58 13.85 -16.60
C THR A 82 -7.47 12.96 -15.73
N ILE A 83 -7.18 12.89 -14.43
CA ILE A 83 -7.99 12.16 -13.44
C ILE A 83 -9.44 12.65 -13.44
N PHE A 84 -9.66 13.97 -13.42
CA PHE A 84 -11.00 14.54 -13.49
C PHE A 84 -11.76 14.12 -14.76
N MET A 85 -11.09 14.15 -15.93
CA MET A 85 -11.70 13.66 -17.18
C MET A 85 -11.99 12.16 -17.13
N MET A 86 -11.07 11.37 -16.58
CA MET A 86 -11.25 9.93 -16.38
C MET A 86 -12.41 9.60 -15.44
N LEU A 87 -12.74 10.45 -14.47
CA LEU A 87 -13.87 10.23 -13.56
C LEU A 87 -15.21 10.70 -14.13
N THR A 88 -15.22 11.71 -15.00
CA THR A 88 -16.45 12.38 -15.47
C THR A 88 -16.89 11.98 -16.88
N SER A 89 -16.06 11.27 -17.63
CA SER A 89 -16.34 10.89 -19.02
C SER A 89 -16.16 9.39 -19.25
N ASP A 90 -17.26 8.69 -19.52
CA ASP A 90 -17.26 7.25 -19.76
C ASP A 90 -16.51 6.83 -21.01
N THR A 91 -16.35 7.74 -21.98
CA THR A 91 -15.69 7.47 -23.27
C THR A 91 -14.16 7.49 -23.20
N VAL A 92 -13.57 7.91 -22.08
CA VAL A 92 -12.11 7.94 -21.93
C VAL A 92 -11.58 6.53 -21.70
N THR A 93 -10.72 6.06 -22.59
CA THR A 93 -9.96 4.82 -22.39
C THR A 93 -8.88 5.03 -21.33
N LEU A 94 -8.88 4.18 -20.29
CA LEU A 94 -7.87 4.24 -19.24
C LEU A 94 -6.60 3.51 -19.70
N PRO A 95 -5.40 4.08 -19.48
CA PRO A 95 -4.15 3.37 -19.71
C PRO A 95 -4.03 2.19 -18.75
N VAL A 96 -3.21 1.20 -19.10
CA VAL A 96 -2.97 0.03 -18.26
C VAL A 96 -2.09 0.43 -17.07
N ALA A 97 -2.59 0.24 -15.85
CA ALA A 97 -1.79 0.40 -14.65
C ALA A 97 -0.65 -0.63 -14.61
N ARG A 98 0.54 -0.23 -14.14
CA ARG A 98 1.68 -1.12 -13.86
C ARG A 98 1.82 -1.38 -12.37
N GLU A 99 2.70 -2.32 -12.04
CA GLU A 99 2.99 -2.72 -10.67
C GLU A 99 3.48 -1.55 -9.82
N PRO A 100 2.89 -1.31 -8.63
CA PRO A 100 3.41 -0.35 -7.68
C PRO A 100 4.78 -0.79 -7.15
N GLY A 101 5.72 0.15 -7.06
CA GLY A 101 7.12 -0.13 -6.71
C GLY A 101 7.36 -0.66 -5.31
N PHE A 102 6.34 -0.65 -4.46
CA PHE A 102 6.39 -1.21 -3.11
C PHE A 102 6.01 -2.70 -3.06
N PHE A 103 6.20 -3.43 -4.15
CA PHE A 103 6.21 -4.89 -4.14
C PHE A 103 7.49 -5.39 -3.45
N LEU A 104 7.54 -5.23 -2.13
CA LEU A 104 8.47 -6.00 -1.31
C LEU A 104 8.09 -7.47 -1.48
N GLN A 105 8.86 -8.18 -2.30
CA GLN A 105 8.85 -9.62 -2.32
C GLN A 105 9.21 -10.07 -0.90
N SER A 106 8.26 -10.65 -0.20
CA SER A 106 8.55 -11.53 0.93
C SER A 106 9.32 -12.72 0.38
N SER A 107 10.64 -12.57 0.19
CA SER A 107 11.51 -13.74 0.21
C SER A 107 11.35 -14.32 1.61
N PRO A 108 11.01 -15.61 1.77
CA PRO A 108 11.28 -16.25 3.03
C PRO A 108 12.80 -16.16 3.21
N GLU A 109 13.26 -15.42 4.22
CA GLU A 109 14.63 -15.52 4.69
C GLU A 109 14.86 -17.01 4.97
N LYS A 110 15.63 -17.67 4.09
CA LYS A 110 16.21 -18.95 4.41
C LYS A 110 17.34 -18.63 5.37
N ASP A 111 17.13 -18.93 6.64
CA ASP A 111 18.17 -19.00 7.65
C ASP A 111 19.38 -19.77 7.07
N PRO A 112 20.58 -19.18 7.00
CA PRO A 112 21.78 -19.96 6.75
C PRO A 112 22.23 -20.55 8.08
N LEU A 113 21.79 -21.79 8.35
CA LEU A 113 22.45 -22.66 9.31
C LEU A 113 23.82 -23.09 8.74
N ASP A 114 24.82 -22.96 9.59
CA ASP A 114 26.08 -23.71 9.67
C ASP A 114 27.11 -23.60 8.53
N THR A 115 28.19 -22.85 8.82
CA THR A 115 29.56 -23.34 8.59
C THR A 115 30.46 -22.81 9.70
N ASP A 116 30.88 -23.73 10.57
CA ASP A 116 31.86 -23.57 11.64
C ASP A 116 33.24 -23.10 11.11
N GLN A 117 33.90 -22.19 11.85
CA GLN A 117 35.14 -22.48 12.60
C GLN A 117 35.73 -21.22 13.30
N SER A 118 35.59 -21.18 14.63
CA SER A 118 36.56 -20.77 15.69
C SER A 118 37.42 -19.50 15.54
N THR A 119 37.57 -18.55 16.49
CA THR A 119 37.84 -18.64 17.94
C THR A 119 37.71 -17.28 18.65
N THR A 120 37.40 -17.30 19.97
CA THR A 120 37.83 -16.35 21.03
C THR A 120 36.84 -15.25 21.51
N THR A 121 35.99 -15.66 22.48
CA THR A 121 35.64 -15.01 23.77
C THR A 121 35.52 -13.47 23.89
N LYS A 122 34.31 -12.98 24.21
CA LYS A 122 33.92 -12.44 25.55
C LYS A 122 32.51 -11.77 25.55
N SER A 123 31.64 -12.31 26.41
CA SER A 123 30.60 -11.68 27.25
C SER A 123 29.74 -10.49 26.76
N VAL A 124 28.43 -10.78 26.67
CA VAL A 124 27.24 -10.00 27.14
C VAL A 124 27.43 -8.51 27.46
N ALA A 125 26.66 -7.67 26.76
CA ALA A 125 25.89 -6.57 27.36
C ALA A 125 24.75 -6.15 26.41
N THR A 126 23.51 -6.34 26.86
CA THR A 126 22.30 -5.74 26.28
C THR A 126 22.37 -4.22 26.44
N SER A 127 22.35 -3.48 25.34
CA SER A 127 22.19 -2.02 25.38
C SER A 127 20.71 -1.70 25.56
N VAL A 128 20.36 -1.21 26.74
CA VAL A 128 19.10 -0.55 27.04
C VAL A 128 19.37 0.94 26.92
N ASP A 129 18.68 1.63 26.01
CA ASP A 129 18.83 3.07 25.85
C ASP A 129 17.97 3.79 26.90
N ASP A 130 18.62 4.54 27.77
CA ASP A 130 18.04 5.28 28.90
C ASP A 130 17.92 6.75 28.50
N SER A 131 16.78 7.13 27.89
CA SER A 131 16.51 8.52 27.53
C SER A 131 15.87 9.26 28.70
N SER A 132 16.64 10.16 29.31
CA SER A 132 16.27 11.02 30.44
C SER A 132 15.06 11.93 30.14
N ILE A 133 14.01 11.86 30.96
CA ILE A 133 12.89 12.81 30.98
C ILE A 133 13.38 14.13 31.60
N THR A 134 13.23 15.24 30.89
CA THR A 134 13.49 16.58 31.44
C THR A 134 12.20 17.12 32.07
N ASP A 135 12.16 17.25 33.39
CA ASP A 135 11.03 17.87 34.09
C ASP A 135 11.03 19.40 33.88
N LEU A 136 9.89 19.92 33.40
CA LEU A 136 9.63 21.35 33.26
C LEU A 136 9.05 21.91 34.57
N TYR A 137 9.75 22.87 35.19
CA TYR A 137 9.22 23.62 36.34
C TYR A 137 8.24 24.73 35.89
N PRO A 138 7.04 24.84 36.47
CA PRO A 138 6.14 25.95 36.24
C PRO A 138 6.56 27.20 37.02
N ARG A 139 6.36 28.38 36.41
CA ARG A 139 6.53 29.71 37.02
C ARG A 139 5.31 30.12 37.83
#